data_AF-A0A517XXE7-F1
#
_entry.id   AF-A0A517XXE7-F1
#
_cell.length_a   1.000
_cell.length_b   1.000
_cell.length_c   1.000
_cell.angle_alpha   90.00
_cell.angle_beta   90.00
_cell.angle_gamma   90.00
#
_symmetry.space_group_name_H-M   'P 1'
#
loop_
_entity.id
_entity.type
_entity.pdbx_description
1 polymer ?
#
loop_
_entity_poly.entity_id
_entity_poly.type
_entity_poly.pdbx_seq_one_letter_code
_entity_poly.pdbx_strand_id
1 'polypeptide(L)'
;MSTDPNPPWQPLPEYERRVLGVLVEKQKTAKTADAYPLTLNSLTTGCNQKSNRDPVLDLLEDEVEEVLSSLQKKGLVNRLTGGRVDKFRHLLYDVWTSNGPQLAVLAELLLRGPQTKGELRGRASRMAAIETLDDLEEVLKPLAERKLVVYLGPPDRRGALVTHGFHGPDEAAGLSARQAHAPAETEPPRASARVEAGGLEAEITALKRLVAELTTRVAALENRGSGSPAGLNPPQ
;
A
#
# COMPACT_ATOMS: atom_id res chain seq x y z
N MET A 1 -38.26 -5.48 0.87
CA MET A 1 -37.04 -4.67 1.06
C MET A 1 -36.07 -5.10 -0.03
N SER A 2 -35.88 -4.27 -1.06
CA SER A 2 -35.02 -4.61 -2.19
C SER A 2 -33.58 -4.77 -1.71
N THR A 3 -33.12 -6.02 -1.58
CA THR A 3 -31.71 -6.34 -1.40
C THR A 3 -31.07 -6.24 -2.77
N ASP A 4 -30.78 -5.01 -3.22
CA ASP A 4 -29.92 -4.85 -4.38
C ASP A 4 -28.59 -5.56 -4.08
N PRO A 5 -28.18 -6.54 -4.91
CA PRO A 5 -26.96 -7.30 -4.65
C PRO A 5 -25.73 -6.40 -4.70
N ASN A 6 -25.84 -5.29 -5.43
CA ASN A 6 -24.76 -4.34 -5.64
C ASN A 6 -24.71 -3.30 -4.51
N PRO A 7 -23.54 -3.05 -3.90
CA PRO A 7 -23.39 -1.93 -2.98
C PRO A 7 -23.74 -0.59 -3.63
N PRO A 8 -24.12 0.43 -2.84
CA PRO A 8 -24.42 1.78 -3.34
C PRO A 8 -23.17 2.55 -3.81
N TRP A 9 -21.99 1.94 -3.73
CA TRP A 9 -20.70 2.50 -4.15
C TRP A 9 -20.15 1.71 -5.33
N GLN A 10 -19.29 2.36 -6.13
CA GLN A 10 -18.62 1.74 -7.27
C GLN A 10 -17.22 1.24 -6.89
N PRO A 11 -16.72 0.17 -7.53
CA PRO A 11 -15.32 -0.23 -7.38
C PRO A 11 -14.36 0.93 -7.67
N LEU A 12 -13.27 0.97 -6.93
CA LEU A 12 -12.23 1.99 -7.10
C LEU A 12 -10.99 1.35 -7.72
N PRO A 13 -10.37 1.94 -8.75
CA PRO A 13 -9.04 1.55 -9.22
C PRO A 13 -7.98 1.68 -8.11
N GLU A 14 -6.88 0.96 -8.24
CA GLU A 14 -5.80 0.94 -7.24
C GLU A 14 -5.27 2.35 -6.89
N TYR A 15 -5.01 3.18 -7.90
CA TYR A 15 -4.45 4.51 -7.67
C TYR A 15 -5.44 5.45 -6.97
N GLU A 16 -6.74 5.29 -7.24
CA GLU A 16 -7.79 6.02 -6.53
C GLU A 16 -7.82 5.62 -5.04
N ARG A 17 -7.71 4.32 -4.74
CA ARG A 17 -7.63 3.82 -3.37
C ARG A 17 -6.42 4.40 -2.65
N ARG A 18 -5.25 4.40 -3.32
CA ARG A 18 -4.01 4.99 -2.80
C ARG A 18 -4.20 6.46 -2.44
N VAL A 19 -4.68 7.27 -3.38
CA VAL A 19 -4.86 8.72 -3.19
C VAL A 19 -5.83 9.00 -2.04
N LEU A 20 -6.96 8.31 -1.96
CA LEU A 20 -7.92 8.47 -0.87
C LEU A 20 -7.34 8.06 0.48
N GLY A 21 -6.64 6.92 0.54
CA GLY A 21 -5.95 6.45 1.74
C GLY A 21 -4.94 7.47 2.26
N VAL A 22 -4.14 8.07 1.36
CA VAL A 22 -3.15 9.10 1.72
C VAL A 22 -3.82 10.37 2.24
N LEU A 23 -4.89 10.84 1.58
CA LEU A 23 -5.63 12.02 2.04
C LEU A 23 -6.17 11.83 3.47
N VAL A 24 -6.75 10.68 3.77
CA VAL A 24 -7.25 10.36 5.12
C VAL A 24 -6.09 10.22 6.11
N GLU A 25 -5.04 9.46 5.76
CA GLU A 25 -3.88 9.26 6.62
C GLU A 25 -3.28 10.62 7.03
N LYS A 26 -3.03 11.50 6.05
CA LYS A 26 -2.46 12.82 6.33
C LYS A 26 -3.41 13.71 7.09
N GLN A 27 -4.71 13.73 6.79
CA GLN A 27 -5.66 14.50 7.60
C GLN A 27 -5.63 14.07 9.08
N LYS A 28 -5.61 12.76 9.35
CA LYS A 28 -5.70 12.22 10.72
C LYS A 28 -4.39 12.28 11.49
N THR A 29 -3.25 12.23 10.81
CA THR A 29 -1.92 12.21 11.44
C THR A 29 -1.22 13.56 11.41
N ALA A 30 -1.70 14.51 10.62
CA ALA A 30 -1.18 15.87 10.60
C ALA A 30 -1.30 16.50 11.99
N LYS A 31 -0.15 16.83 12.57
CA LYS A 31 -0.08 17.57 13.86
C LYS A 31 -0.30 19.07 13.69
N THR A 32 -0.31 19.58 12.47
CA THR A 32 -0.46 21.01 12.14
C THR A 32 -1.53 21.22 11.09
N ALA A 33 -2.35 22.27 11.24
CA ALA A 33 -3.40 22.62 10.30
C ALA A 33 -2.86 22.97 8.89
N ASP A 34 -1.59 23.38 8.79
CA ASP A 34 -0.98 23.71 7.50
C ASP A 34 -0.68 22.48 6.63
N ALA A 35 -0.61 21.29 7.24
CA ALA A 35 -0.28 20.04 6.56
C ALA A 35 -1.48 19.38 5.86
N TYR A 36 -2.71 19.87 6.08
CA TYR A 36 -3.89 19.41 5.36
C TYR A 36 -4.89 20.57 5.21
N PRO A 37 -5.41 20.87 4.01
CA PRO A 37 -5.45 20.04 2.79
C PRO A 37 -4.10 19.95 2.05
N LEU A 38 -3.89 18.86 1.31
CA LEU A 38 -2.60 18.56 0.66
C LEU A 38 -2.44 19.28 -0.66
N THR A 39 -1.23 19.73 -0.99
CA THR A 39 -0.87 20.10 -2.36
C THR A 39 -0.67 18.84 -3.21
N LEU A 40 -0.66 18.97 -4.54
CA LEU A 40 -0.41 17.87 -5.47
C LEU A 40 0.92 17.17 -5.16
N ASN A 41 2.03 17.91 -5.06
CA ASN A 41 3.34 17.36 -4.69
C ASN A 41 3.35 16.61 -3.34
N SER A 42 2.71 17.15 -2.29
CA SER A 42 2.64 16.46 -0.99
C SER A 42 1.81 15.18 -1.06
N LEU A 43 0.76 15.16 -1.89
CA LEU A 43 -0.04 13.96 -2.13
C LEU A 43 0.75 12.90 -2.90
N THR A 44 1.44 13.27 -3.98
CA THR A 44 2.30 12.36 -4.78
C THR A 44 3.38 11.74 -3.90
N THR A 45 4.07 12.56 -3.11
CA THR A 45 5.05 12.09 -2.11
C THR A 45 4.43 11.10 -1.12
N GLY A 46 3.19 11.36 -0.68
CA GLY A 46 2.45 10.46 0.21
C GLY A 46 2.07 9.14 -0.44
N CYS A 47 1.78 9.13 -1.74
CA CYS A 47 1.43 7.93 -2.51
C CYS A 47 2.63 6.99 -2.67
N ASN A 48 3.83 7.54 -2.82
CA ASN A 48 5.07 6.82 -3.10
C ASN A 48 5.90 6.51 -1.84
N GLN A 49 5.32 6.66 -0.63
CA GLN A 49 6.04 6.31 0.60
C GLN A 49 6.39 4.82 0.63
N LYS A 50 7.63 4.49 1.02
CA LYS A 50 8.10 3.10 1.14
C LYS A 50 7.51 2.37 2.35
N SER A 51 7.11 3.12 3.37
CA SER A 51 6.49 2.58 4.57
C SER A 51 4.98 2.79 4.51
N ASN A 52 4.26 1.87 5.15
CA ASN A 52 2.82 1.94 5.27
C ASN A 52 2.06 1.91 3.94
N ARG A 53 2.67 1.34 2.90
CA ARG A 53 2.06 1.10 1.59
C ARG A 53 2.27 -0.35 1.20
N ASP A 54 1.24 -0.97 0.68
CA ASP A 54 1.33 -2.26 0.02
C ASP A 54 0.31 -2.28 -1.14
N PRO A 55 0.76 -2.32 -2.42
CA PRO A 55 2.16 -2.34 -2.86
C PRO A 55 2.85 -0.96 -2.73
N VAL A 56 4.18 -0.95 -2.76
CA VAL A 56 4.93 0.31 -2.95
C VAL A 56 4.76 0.75 -4.41
N LEU A 57 4.37 2.02 -4.61
CA LEU A 57 4.17 2.61 -5.94
C LEU A 57 5.20 3.70 -6.20
N ASP A 58 5.33 4.07 -7.47
CA ASP A 58 6.15 5.19 -7.95
C ASP A 58 5.35 6.00 -8.98
N LEU A 59 4.29 6.68 -8.50
CA LEU A 59 3.40 7.47 -9.33
C LEU A 59 4.04 8.80 -9.71
N LEU A 60 3.83 9.22 -10.95
CA LEU A 60 4.15 10.56 -11.44
C LEU A 60 3.08 11.58 -11.00
N GLU A 61 3.43 12.86 -11.05
CA GLU A 61 2.55 13.94 -10.60
C GLU A 61 1.29 14.10 -11.48
N ASP A 62 1.44 13.90 -12.80
CA ASP A 62 0.36 13.90 -13.78
C ASP A 62 -0.60 12.71 -13.58
N GLU A 63 -0.09 11.51 -13.29
CA GLU A 63 -0.93 10.36 -12.93
C GLU A 63 -1.80 10.64 -11.69
N VAL A 64 -1.23 11.29 -10.67
CA VAL A 64 -1.97 11.68 -9.46
C VAL A 64 -3.02 12.75 -9.77
N GLU A 65 -2.71 13.71 -10.64
CA GLU A 65 -3.64 14.76 -11.07
C GLU A 65 -4.84 14.19 -11.87
N GLU A 66 -4.60 13.20 -12.73
CA GLU A 66 -5.66 12.46 -13.44
C GLU A 66 -6.57 11.70 -12.47
N VAL A 67 -5.97 11.01 -11.50
CA VAL A 67 -6.70 10.29 -10.44
C VAL A 67 -7.55 11.24 -9.61
N LEU A 68 -7.00 12.40 -9.22
CA LEU A 68 -7.75 13.45 -8.52
C LEU A 68 -8.93 13.98 -9.35
N SER A 69 -8.76 14.10 -10.67
CA SER A 69 -9.83 14.51 -11.57
C SER A 69 -10.95 13.45 -11.62
N SER A 70 -10.61 12.16 -11.64
CA SER A 70 -11.59 11.07 -11.52
C SER A 70 -12.33 11.11 -10.18
N LEU A 71 -11.60 11.25 -9.06
CA LEU A 71 -12.17 11.29 -7.72
C LEU A 71 -13.08 12.49 -7.47
N GLN A 72 -12.79 13.64 -8.09
CA GLN A 72 -13.66 14.82 -8.07
C GLN A 72 -14.99 14.55 -8.79
N LYS A 73 -14.96 13.90 -9.97
CA LYS A 73 -16.18 13.50 -10.68
C LYS A 73 -17.04 12.52 -9.86
N LYS A 74 -16.40 11.69 -9.03
CA LYS A 74 -17.07 10.78 -8.09
C LYS A 74 -17.53 11.45 -6.79
N GLY A 75 -17.24 12.74 -6.59
CA GLY A 75 -17.59 13.47 -5.36
C GLY A 75 -16.83 12.99 -4.11
N LEU A 76 -15.69 12.33 -4.28
CA LEU A 76 -14.89 11.79 -3.16
C LEU A 76 -13.79 12.75 -2.70
N VAL A 77 -13.37 13.67 -3.57
CA VAL A 77 -12.33 14.67 -3.33
C VAL A 77 -12.83 16.04 -3.79
N ASN A 78 -12.40 17.08 -3.08
CA ASN A 78 -12.62 18.47 -3.44
C ASN A 78 -11.29 19.20 -3.65
N ARG A 79 -11.16 19.93 -4.75
CA ARG A 79 -10.08 20.88 -5.00
C ARG A 79 -10.44 22.24 -4.40
N LEU A 80 -9.48 22.85 -3.72
CA LEU A 80 -9.57 24.17 -3.12
C LEU A 80 -8.66 25.10 -3.91
N THR A 81 -9.29 25.98 -4.68
CA THR A 81 -8.64 26.98 -5.52
C THR A 81 -8.67 28.36 -4.85
N GLY A 82 -7.79 29.28 -5.27
CA GLY A 82 -7.78 30.67 -4.79
C GLY A 82 -6.65 31.02 -3.81
N GLY A 83 -5.78 30.06 -3.50
CA GLY A 83 -4.49 30.31 -2.86
C GLY A 83 -3.34 30.34 -3.87
N ARG A 84 -2.10 30.42 -3.37
CA ARG A 84 -0.88 30.35 -4.21
C ARG A 84 -0.72 29.00 -4.92
N VAL A 85 -1.21 27.93 -4.31
CA VAL A 85 -1.12 26.54 -4.81
C VAL A 85 -2.46 25.85 -4.53
N ASP A 86 -2.96 25.10 -5.49
CA ASP A 86 -4.15 24.27 -5.32
C ASP A 86 -3.95 23.22 -4.23
N LYS A 87 -4.99 23.02 -3.43
CA LYS A 87 -5.00 22.02 -2.36
C LYS A 87 -6.18 21.07 -2.50
N PHE A 88 -6.04 19.87 -1.95
CA PHE A 88 -7.01 18.78 -2.09
C PHE A 88 -7.41 18.24 -0.73
N ARG A 89 -8.72 18.00 -0.56
CA ARG A 89 -9.28 17.34 0.61
C ARG A 89 -10.23 16.23 0.20
N HIS A 90 -10.31 15.17 1.00
CA HIS A 90 -11.34 14.14 0.84
C HIS A 90 -12.70 14.60 1.40
N LEU A 91 -13.78 14.00 0.89
CA LEU A 91 -15.17 14.20 1.34
C LEU A 91 -15.77 12.95 2.01
N LEU A 92 -14.92 11.98 2.35
CA LEU A 92 -15.33 10.65 2.80
C LEU A 92 -16.12 10.60 4.11
N TYR A 93 -16.10 11.65 4.93
CA TYR A 93 -16.96 11.70 6.12
C TYR A 93 -18.44 11.75 5.74
N ASP A 94 -18.76 12.44 4.66
CA ASP A 94 -20.13 12.59 4.17
C ASP A 94 -20.55 11.37 3.33
N VAL A 95 -19.60 10.81 2.56
CA VAL A 95 -19.90 9.74 1.60
C VAL A 95 -19.84 8.35 2.23
N TRP A 96 -18.83 8.06 3.06
CA TRP A 96 -18.61 6.72 3.59
C TRP A 96 -19.01 6.60 5.05
N THR A 97 -18.52 7.46 5.94
CA THR A 97 -18.84 7.37 7.36
C THR A 97 -18.48 8.63 8.11
N SER A 98 -19.38 9.11 8.96
CA SER A 98 -19.13 10.24 9.87
C SER A 98 -18.26 9.85 11.07
N ASN A 99 -17.89 8.57 11.22
CA ASN A 99 -17.14 8.06 12.36
C ASN A 99 -15.62 8.02 12.09
N GLY A 100 -14.85 8.67 12.97
CA GLY A 100 -13.39 8.81 12.85
C GLY A 100 -12.62 7.48 12.84
N PRO A 101 -12.82 6.59 13.82
CA PRO A 101 -12.26 5.23 13.82
C PRO A 101 -12.60 4.39 12.58
N GLN A 102 -13.85 4.42 12.12
CA GLN A 102 -14.27 3.71 10.91
C GLN A 102 -13.50 4.19 9.67
N LEU A 103 -13.33 5.51 9.53
CA LEU A 103 -12.58 6.06 8.40
C LEU A 103 -11.08 5.72 8.48
N ALA A 104 -10.51 5.62 9.70
CA ALA A 104 -9.13 5.18 9.89
C ALA A 104 -8.93 3.72 9.46
N VAL A 105 -9.86 2.83 9.82
CA VAL A 105 -9.84 1.43 9.37
C VAL A 105 -9.89 1.34 7.85
N LEU A 106 -10.81 2.08 7.20
CA LEU A 106 -10.89 2.10 5.74
C LEU A 106 -9.59 2.59 5.10
N ALA A 107 -9.00 3.67 5.60
CA ALA A 107 -7.74 4.18 5.06
C ALA A 107 -6.59 3.18 5.19
N GLU A 108 -6.47 2.49 6.33
CA GLU A 108 -5.44 1.46 6.52
C GLU A 108 -5.60 0.30 5.52
N LEU A 109 -6.84 -0.14 5.27
CA LEU A 109 -7.14 -1.18 4.28
C LEU A 109 -6.90 -0.70 2.85
N LEU A 110 -7.20 0.56 2.52
CA LEU A 110 -6.91 1.13 1.18
C LEU A 110 -5.40 1.26 0.91
N LEU A 111 -4.59 1.46 1.96
CA LEU A 111 -3.15 1.66 1.84
C LEU A 111 -2.36 0.35 1.81
N ARG A 112 -2.87 -0.73 2.42
CA ARG A 112 -2.15 -2.01 2.54
C ARG A 112 -2.94 -3.27 2.21
N GLY A 113 -4.17 -3.13 1.74
CA GLY A 113 -5.02 -4.27 1.38
C GLY A 113 -5.44 -5.13 2.58
N PRO A 114 -5.70 -6.44 2.35
CA PRO A 114 -6.24 -7.36 3.35
C PRO A 114 -5.31 -7.57 4.55
N GLN A 115 -5.87 -7.50 5.75
CA GLN A 115 -5.12 -7.61 7.01
C GLN A 115 -5.89 -8.41 8.06
N THR A 116 -5.18 -9.06 8.98
CA THR A 116 -5.83 -9.67 10.15
C THR A 116 -6.41 -8.60 11.07
N LYS A 117 -7.43 -8.93 11.87
CA LYS A 117 -7.99 -8.01 12.89
C LYS A 117 -6.92 -7.45 13.82
N GLY A 118 -5.94 -8.28 14.22
CA GLY A 118 -4.85 -7.89 15.12
C GLY A 118 -3.93 -6.83 14.52
N GLU A 119 -3.51 -7.02 13.26
CA GLU A 119 -2.72 -6.03 12.53
C GLU A 119 -3.51 -4.75 12.29
N LEU A 120 -4.76 -4.90 11.83
CA LEU A 120 -5.64 -3.79 11.49
C LEU A 120 -5.88 -2.88 12.69
N ARG A 121 -6.16 -3.46 13.87
CA ARG A 121 -6.30 -2.70 15.12
C ARG A 121 -5.06 -1.86 15.35
N GLY A 122 -3.89 -2.49 15.44
CA GLY A 122 -2.64 -1.80 15.80
C GLY A 122 -2.18 -0.75 14.79
N ARG A 123 -2.42 -0.98 13.50
CA ARG A 123 -2.02 -0.04 12.44
C ARG A 123 -3.01 1.14 12.33
N ALA A 124 -4.32 0.88 12.35
CA ALA A 124 -5.35 1.91 12.33
C ALA A 124 -5.35 2.78 13.61
N SER A 125 -4.90 2.25 14.76
CA SER A 125 -4.73 3.02 16.00
C SER A 125 -3.85 4.27 15.86
N ARG A 126 -2.98 4.33 14.84
CA ARG A 126 -2.13 5.50 14.56
C ARG A 126 -2.91 6.71 14.06
N MET A 127 -4.09 6.47 13.47
CA MET A 127 -4.96 7.49 12.88
C MET A 127 -6.16 7.82 13.78
N ALA A 128 -6.67 6.86 14.54
CA ALA A 128 -7.76 7.04 15.49
C ALA A 128 -7.65 6.00 16.61
N ALA A 129 -7.97 6.38 17.86
CA ALA A 129 -7.85 5.46 18.99
C ALA A 129 -8.78 4.24 18.83
N ILE A 130 -8.19 3.05 18.91
CA ILE A 130 -8.86 1.74 18.94
C ILE A 130 -8.06 0.90 19.93
N GLU A 131 -8.58 0.72 21.14
CA GLU A 131 -7.81 0.19 22.26
C GLU A 131 -7.78 -1.34 22.22
N THR A 132 -8.94 -1.96 22.03
CA THR A 132 -9.13 -3.41 22.10
C THR A 132 -9.52 -4.01 20.75
N LEU A 133 -9.54 -5.34 20.67
CA LEU A 133 -10.10 -6.04 19.51
C LEU A 133 -11.63 -5.92 19.47
N ASP A 134 -12.29 -5.89 20.63
CA ASP A 134 -13.74 -5.72 20.72
C ASP A 134 -14.15 -4.34 20.19
N ASP A 135 -13.40 -3.28 20.50
CA ASP A 135 -13.61 -1.95 19.92
C ASP A 135 -13.47 -1.97 18.39
N LEU A 136 -12.51 -2.73 17.86
CA LEU A 136 -12.36 -2.88 16.41
C LEU A 136 -13.56 -3.60 15.80
N GLU A 137 -14.11 -4.61 16.45
CA GLU A 137 -15.28 -5.34 15.95
C GLU A 137 -16.52 -4.45 15.90
N GLU A 138 -16.74 -3.62 16.91
CA GLU A 138 -17.82 -2.61 16.92
C GLU A 138 -17.62 -1.56 15.82
N VAL A 139 -16.37 -1.22 15.49
CA VAL A 139 -16.05 -0.34 14.35
C VAL A 139 -16.30 -1.03 13.00
N LEU A 140 -15.97 -2.32 12.87
CA LEU A 140 -16.09 -3.08 11.63
C LEU A 140 -17.54 -3.44 11.28
N LYS A 141 -18.38 -3.73 12.28
CA LYS A 141 -19.78 -4.15 12.09
C LYS A 141 -20.59 -3.22 11.16
N PRO A 142 -20.72 -1.91 11.42
CA PRO A 142 -21.47 -1.01 10.54
C PRO A 142 -20.82 -0.84 9.16
N LEU A 143 -19.49 -0.97 9.07
CA LEU A 143 -18.80 -0.95 7.79
C LEU A 143 -19.12 -2.21 6.96
N ALA A 144 -19.20 -3.38 7.59
CA ALA A 144 -19.51 -4.65 6.95
C ALA A 144 -20.96 -4.71 6.49
N GLU A 145 -21.91 -4.22 7.31
CA GLU A 145 -23.33 -4.09 6.94
C GLU A 145 -23.53 -3.25 5.68
N ARG A 146 -22.71 -2.21 5.50
CA ARG A 146 -22.69 -1.34 4.32
C ARG A 146 -21.76 -1.82 3.20
N LYS A 147 -21.16 -3.00 3.37
CA LYS A 147 -20.19 -3.62 2.46
C LYS A 147 -18.94 -2.76 2.22
N LEU A 148 -18.64 -1.76 3.05
CA LEU A 148 -17.43 -0.93 2.93
C LEU A 148 -16.17 -1.69 3.36
N VAL A 149 -16.33 -2.73 4.17
CA VAL A 149 -15.32 -3.75 4.46
C VAL A 149 -15.92 -5.14 4.23
N VAL A 150 -15.06 -6.10 3.95
CA VAL A 150 -15.43 -7.49 3.64
C VAL A 150 -14.45 -8.43 4.34
N TYR A 151 -14.97 -9.50 4.92
CA TYR A 151 -14.17 -10.60 5.45
C TYR A 151 -13.88 -11.59 4.34
N LEU A 152 -12.62 -11.96 4.16
CA LEU A 152 -12.15 -12.91 3.15
C LEU A 152 -12.23 -14.36 3.67
N GLY A 153 -13.29 -14.69 4.39
CA GLY A 153 -13.50 -15.97 5.06
C GLY A 153 -14.44 -15.83 6.25
N PRO A 154 -14.66 -16.90 7.04
CA PRO A 154 -15.52 -16.83 8.22
C PRO A 154 -14.98 -15.81 9.24
N PRO A 155 -15.76 -14.78 9.64
CA PRO A 155 -15.30 -13.70 10.53
C PRO A 155 -14.80 -14.18 11.90
N ASP A 156 -15.36 -15.30 12.39
CA ASP A 156 -15.04 -15.90 13.70
C ASP A 156 -13.78 -16.77 13.66
N ARG A 157 -13.23 -17.04 12.47
CA ARG A 157 -12.01 -17.81 12.32
C ARG A 157 -10.83 -16.98 12.81
N ARG A 158 -9.99 -17.58 13.66
CA ARG A 158 -8.70 -16.99 14.04
C ARG A 158 -7.86 -16.76 12.77
N GLY A 159 -7.35 -15.53 12.59
CA GLY A 159 -6.62 -15.14 11.39
C GLY A 159 -7.50 -14.77 10.20
N ALA A 160 -8.81 -14.57 10.37
CA ALA A 160 -9.66 -14.01 9.33
C ALA A 160 -9.10 -12.66 8.84
N LEU A 161 -9.00 -12.52 7.51
CA LEU A 161 -8.54 -11.27 6.90
C LEU A 161 -9.75 -10.40 6.61
N VAL A 162 -9.55 -9.11 6.83
CA VAL A 162 -10.50 -8.05 6.51
C VAL A 162 -9.88 -7.23 5.39
N THR A 163 -10.66 -6.93 4.36
CA THR A 163 -10.30 -6.01 3.28
C THR A 163 -11.37 -4.95 3.07
N HIS A 164 -11.07 -3.94 2.27
CA HIS A 164 -12.06 -2.92 1.88
C HIS A 164 -13.05 -3.48 0.85
N GLY A 165 -14.24 -2.89 0.75
CA GLY A 165 -15.27 -3.30 -0.20
C GLY A 165 -14.92 -2.99 -1.66
N PHE A 166 -14.18 -1.92 -1.92
CA PHE A 166 -14.01 -1.29 -3.23
C PHE A 166 -13.23 -2.08 -4.31
N HIS A 167 -13.04 -3.38 -4.12
CA HIS A 167 -12.47 -4.27 -5.13
C HIS A 167 -13.41 -4.45 -6.31
N GLY A 168 -12.84 -4.68 -7.50
CA GLY A 168 -13.61 -5.19 -8.63
C GLY A 168 -14.10 -6.63 -8.34
N PRO A 169 -15.14 -7.13 -9.03
CA PRO A 169 -15.67 -8.47 -8.79
C PRO A 169 -14.61 -9.56 -8.96
N ASP A 170 -13.77 -9.47 -10.00
CA ASP A 170 -12.71 -10.44 -10.26
C ASP A 170 -11.60 -10.40 -9.20
N GLU A 171 -11.26 -9.20 -8.73
CA GLU A 171 -10.26 -8.99 -7.69
C GLU A 171 -10.75 -9.55 -6.34
N ALA A 172 -12.00 -9.29 -5.99
CA ALA A 172 -12.63 -9.82 -4.77
C ALA A 172 -12.69 -11.35 -4.78
N ALA A 173 -13.03 -11.95 -5.92
CA ALA A 173 -13.03 -13.40 -6.11
C ALA A 173 -11.61 -13.97 -5.97
N GLY A 174 -10.61 -13.34 -6.59
CA GLY A 174 -9.21 -13.74 -6.48
C GLY A 174 -8.69 -13.70 -5.05
N LEU A 175 -9.00 -12.65 -4.29
CA LEU A 175 -8.61 -12.50 -2.88
C LEU A 175 -9.25 -13.59 -2.00
N SER A 176 -10.54 -13.85 -2.19
CA SER A 176 -11.26 -14.88 -1.43
C SER A 176 -10.72 -16.29 -1.73
N ALA A 177 -10.41 -16.59 -2.99
CA ALA A 177 -9.82 -17.85 -3.40
C ALA A 177 -8.42 -18.07 -2.81
N ARG A 178 -7.58 -17.02 -2.80
CA ARG A 178 -6.24 -17.06 -2.19
C ARG A 178 -6.31 -17.36 -0.70
N GLN A 179 -7.26 -16.78 0.02
CA GLN A 179 -7.43 -17.07 1.45
C GLN A 179 -8.00 -18.46 1.71
N ALA A 180 -8.94 -18.94 0.89
CA ALA A 180 -9.48 -20.29 1.02
C ALA A 180 -8.39 -21.37 0.83
N HIS A 181 -7.39 -21.09 -0.01
CA HIS A 181 -6.26 -21.97 -0.28
C HIS A 181 -5.04 -21.72 0.63
N ALA A 182 -5.06 -20.68 1.45
CA ALA A 182 -4.01 -20.46 2.43
C ALA A 182 -4.05 -21.61 3.45
N PRO A 183 -2.93 -22.29 3.72
CA PRO A 183 -2.90 -23.34 4.73
C PRO A 183 -3.42 -22.75 6.04
N ALA A 184 -4.38 -23.43 6.67
CA ALA A 184 -4.80 -23.07 8.01
C ALA A 184 -3.52 -23.04 8.86
N GLU A 185 -3.19 -21.90 9.46
CA GLU A 185 -2.13 -21.83 10.45
C GLU A 185 -2.49 -22.79 11.60
N THR A 186 -2.08 -24.06 11.47
CA THR A 186 -1.64 -24.85 12.61
C THR A 186 -0.56 -24.02 13.29
N GLU A 187 -0.69 -23.88 14.61
CA GLU A 187 0.18 -23.11 15.49
C GLU A 187 1.64 -23.06 15.01
N PRO A 188 2.35 -21.92 15.19
CA PRO A 188 3.78 -21.95 14.99
C PRO A 188 4.33 -23.01 15.96
N PRO A 189 5.15 -23.98 15.52
CA PRO A 189 5.91 -24.73 16.49
C PRO A 189 6.75 -23.71 17.24
N ARG A 190 6.55 -23.63 18.56
CA ARG A 190 7.52 -23.02 19.49
C ARG A 190 8.81 -23.85 19.42
N ALA A 191 9.56 -23.67 18.34
CA ALA A 191 10.89 -24.19 18.14
C ALA A 191 11.56 -23.26 17.14
N SER A 192 12.25 -22.25 17.69
CA SER A 192 13.42 -21.60 17.09
C SER A 192 13.37 -21.25 15.61
N ALA A 193 13.29 -19.94 15.35
CA ALA A 193 13.83 -19.30 14.16
C ALA A 193 15.30 -19.68 13.91
N ARG A 194 15.53 -20.86 13.33
CA ARG A 194 16.83 -21.35 12.86
C ARG A 194 16.70 -22.08 11.52
N VAL A 195 15.97 -21.47 10.62
CA VAL A 195 15.95 -21.72 9.17
C VAL A 195 15.67 -20.29 8.64
N GLU A 196 16.60 -19.48 8.15
CA GLU A 196 17.47 -19.64 6.97
C GLU A 196 18.72 -18.70 7.02
N ALA A 197 19.35 -18.46 8.17
CA ALA A 197 20.55 -17.62 8.21
C ALA A 197 21.76 -18.27 7.46
N GLY A 198 21.92 -19.60 7.59
CA GLY A 198 23.07 -20.30 6.99
C GLY A 198 23.01 -20.43 5.46
N GLY A 199 21.81 -20.46 4.87
CA GLY A 199 21.63 -20.51 3.41
C GLY A 199 21.98 -19.16 2.76
N LEU A 200 21.46 -18.08 3.35
CA LEU A 200 21.72 -16.72 2.89
C LEU A 200 23.20 -16.32 3.07
N GLU A 201 23.85 -16.72 4.17
CA GLU A 201 25.28 -16.47 4.38
C GLU A 201 26.16 -17.22 3.37
N ALA A 202 25.79 -18.46 3.02
CA ALA A 202 26.48 -19.23 1.99
C ALA A 202 26.31 -18.60 0.59
N GLU A 203 25.10 -18.12 0.28
CA GLU A 203 24.79 -17.46 -1.00
C GLU A 203 25.48 -16.09 -1.12
N ILE A 204 25.52 -15.29 -0.05
CA ILE A 204 26.28 -14.04 0.01
C ILE A 204 27.78 -14.30 -0.17
N THR A 205 28.31 -15.38 0.40
CA THR A 205 29.73 -15.74 0.25
C THR A 205 30.04 -16.17 -1.18
N ALA A 206 29.16 -16.97 -1.80
CA ALA A 206 29.30 -17.38 -3.20
C ALA A 206 29.22 -16.19 -4.16
N LEU A 207 28.26 -15.29 -3.96
CA LEU A 207 28.10 -14.07 -4.75
C LEU A 207 29.31 -13.13 -4.61
N LYS A 208 29.83 -12.94 -3.40
CA LYS A 208 31.04 -12.12 -3.17
C LYS A 208 32.26 -12.68 -3.91
N ARG A 209 32.43 -14.02 -3.91
CA ARG A 209 33.52 -14.68 -4.63
C ARG A 209 33.40 -14.48 -6.14
N LEU A 210 32.19 -14.62 -6.67
CA LEU A 210 31.93 -14.44 -8.10
C LEU A 210 32.17 -12.98 -8.54
N VAL A 211 31.75 -12.00 -7.72
CA VAL A 211 32.02 -10.58 -7.98
C VAL A 211 33.51 -10.28 -7.99
N ALA A 212 34.29 -10.84 -7.05
CA ALA A 212 35.74 -10.65 -7.01
C ALA A 212 36.45 -11.22 -8.25
N GLU A 213 36.02 -12.40 -8.69
CA GLU A 213 36.56 -13.05 -9.89
C GLU A 213 36.21 -12.27 -11.17
N LEU A 214 34.96 -11.84 -11.32
CA LEU A 214 34.52 -11.02 -12.45
C LEU A 214 35.25 -9.67 -12.48
N THR A 215 35.44 -9.03 -11.33
CA THR A 215 36.17 -7.76 -11.22
C THR A 215 37.63 -7.92 -11.66
N THR A 216 38.27 -9.03 -11.29
CA THR A 216 39.65 -9.33 -11.71
C THR A 216 39.74 -9.60 -13.21
N ARG A 217 38.75 -10.32 -13.77
CA ARG A 217 38.68 -10.57 -15.23
C ARG A 217 38.45 -9.30 -16.03
N VAL A 218 37.59 -8.40 -15.55
CA VAL A 218 37.35 -7.09 -16.17
C VAL A 218 38.63 -6.25 -16.14
N ALA A 219 39.31 -6.14 -14.99
CA ALA A 219 40.57 -5.42 -14.88
C ALA A 219 41.67 -5.99 -15.80
N ALA A 220 41.74 -7.32 -15.96
CA ALA A 220 42.68 -7.97 -16.86
C ALA A 220 42.36 -7.72 -18.35
N LEU A 221 41.08 -7.59 -18.72
CA LEU A 221 40.66 -7.23 -20.08
C LEU A 221 40.92 -5.74 -20.37
N GLU A 222 40.66 -4.86 -19.40
CA GLU A 222 40.94 -3.42 -19.52
C GLU A 222 42.45 -3.15 -19.65
N ASN A 223 43.28 -3.86 -18.89
CA ASN A 223 44.75 -3.79 -19.01
C ASN A 223 45.30 -4.40 -20.31
N ARG A 224 44.55 -5.29 -20.97
CA ARG A 224 44.89 -5.79 -22.31
C ARG A 224 44.46 -4.83 -23.42
N GLY A 225 43.41 -4.03 -23.20
CA GLY A 225 42.95 -3.00 -24.13
C GLY A 225 43.82 -1.74 -24.16
N SER A 226 44.57 -1.46 -23.09
CA SER A 226 45.46 -0.29 -22.98
C SER A 226 46.90 -0.51 -23.49
N GLY A 227 47.24 -1.73 -23.92
CA GLY A 227 48.55 -2.10 -24.46
C GLY A 227 48.59 -2.25 -25.98
N SER A 228 48.31 -1.17 -26.73
CA SER A 228 48.59 -1.12 -28.17
C SER A 228 49.56 0.03 -28.47
N PRO A 229 50.88 -0.22 -28.64
CA PRO A 229 51.79 0.82 -29.09
C PRO A 229 51.53 1.15 -30.55
N ALA A 230 51.36 2.45 -30.80
CA ALA A 230 51.09 3.06 -32.09
C ALA A 230 52.11 2.66 -33.16
N GLY A 231 51.67 1.84 -34.12
CA GLY A 231 52.27 1.80 -35.45
C GLY A 231 51.71 2.96 -36.27
N LEU A 232 52.41 4.08 -36.30
CA LEU A 232 52.21 5.14 -37.29
C LEU A 232 53.45 5.18 -38.19
N ASN A 233 53.21 4.87 -39.47
CA ASN A 233 54.14 4.78 -40.59
C ASN A 233 54.20 6.15 -41.35
N PRO A 234 54.86 6.26 -42.52
CA PRO A 234 56.09 7.01 -42.91
C PRO A 234 55.79 8.42 -43.55
N PRO A 235 56.68 9.18 -44.27
CA PRO A 235 57.32 8.81 -45.56
C PRO A 235 58.74 9.42 -45.88
N GLN A 236 59.26 9.03 -47.05
CA GLN A 236 60.47 9.39 -47.83
C GLN A 236 61.81 8.75 -47.45
#